data_AF-A0A315RIY5-F1
#
_entry.id   AF-A0A315RIY5-F1
#
_cell.length_a   1.000
_cell.length_b   1.000
_cell.length_c   1.000
_cell.angle_alpha   90.00
_cell.angle_beta   90.00
_cell.angle_gamma   90.00
#
_symmetry.space_group_name_H-M   'P 1'
#
loop_
_entity.id
_entity.type
_entity.pdbx_description
1 polymer ?
#
loop_
_entity_poly.entity_id
_entity_poly.type
_entity_poly.pdbx_seq_one_letter_code
_entity_poly.pdbx_strand_id
1 'polypeptide(L)'
;MSWKDFAEELVGTSKEAVKKVAEYAEDYRIYPRSIIKEGKSFYFLAKIDQKKKLVILNKSKNFELFQGRKEELAGFKAKIAPLSHYNAEILRDVFPFTAPQALGNQTASIGLGDRLGIATPGHIEAVKESAAMPVFAQQSVRELNLTGRTFKSVLDDVSWAVFQEGYQDGFAADADHLKKKPDIQEALDLGYTMLTLDCTDYINDNLDQMTEAEIESAYQEVPDYLRKGLEDQYLNKTFVLNSGYQLEYNQDNFKEIVLIYYKMLDFAKEIQHLLKRSDRDVDFEISIDETSTPTTPEAHFFVANELKRNNIEVNSLAPRFVGEFQKGIDYIGDLDQFEKEFKIHADIADRFGYKLSIHSGSDKFSVFPIIGRHTTGRVHVKTAGTNWLEAIRVVAENNHSLYRDIHAYALQKFEEAKEFYHVTTDLSKLPELAQMSDQELGELLEIDEVRQLLHITYGFILQDKKDGRYLFRDKLYKFWDEHDKEYRQALARHIGKHLNKLGFYEN
;
A
#
# COMPACT_ATOMS: atom_id res chain seq x y z
N MET A 1 36.06 0.12 5.74
CA MET A 1 37.01 -0.52 4.81
C MET A 1 36.42 -0.49 3.40
N SER A 2 37.14 -0.90 2.35
CA SER A 2 36.64 -0.82 0.95
C SER A 2 35.93 -2.11 0.55
N TRP A 3 34.79 -2.03 -0.13
CA TRP A 3 34.10 -3.23 -0.66
C TRP A 3 35.00 -4.15 -1.51
N LYS A 4 36.09 -3.60 -2.08
CA LYS A 4 37.09 -4.35 -2.85
C LYS A 4 37.85 -5.36 -1.99
N ASP A 5 38.19 -4.99 -0.77
CA ASP A 5 38.91 -5.85 0.18
C ASP A 5 38.05 -7.07 0.52
N PHE A 6 36.75 -6.85 0.76
CA PHE A 6 35.76 -7.90 0.99
C PHE A 6 35.56 -8.80 -0.24
N ALA A 7 35.59 -8.23 -1.45
CA ALA A 7 35.39 -8.97 -2.69
C ALA A 7 36.47 -10.04 -2.90
N GLU A 8 37.72 -9.76 -2.52
CA GLU A 8 38.83 -10.72 -2.63
C GLU A 8 38.62 -11.93 -1.71
N GLU A 9 38.18 -11.69 -0.48
CA GLU A 9 37.86 -12.74 0.49
C GLU A 9 36.65 -13.59 0.05
N LEU A 10 35.62 -12.93 -0.49
CA LEU A 10 34.40 -13.60 -0.92
C LEU A 10 34.63 -14.59 -2.07
N VAL A 11 35.51 -14.25 -3.03
CA VAL A 11 35.77 -15.10 -4.22
C VAL A 11 36.42 -16.44 -3.84
N GLY A 12 37.18 -16.51 -2.74
CA GLY A 12 37.76 -17.74 -2.22
C GLY A 12 36.78 -18.63 -1.44
N THR A 13 35.54 -18.18 -1.22
CA THR A 13 34.64 -18.73 -0.20
C THR A 13 33.60 -19.71 -0.78
N SER A 14 33.38 -20.85 -0.11
CA SER A 14 32.31 -21.82 -0.46
C SER A 14 30.93 -21.26 -0.14
N LYS A 15 29.84 -21.84 -0.68
CA LYS A 15 28.47 -21.33 -0.41
C LYS A 15 28.13 -21.35 1.08
N GLU A 16 28.61 -22.35 1.79
CA GLU A 16 28.40 -22.60 3.21
C GLU A 16 29.18 -21.61 4.09
N ALA A 17 30.30 -21.09 3.57
CA ALA A 17 31.15 -20.13 4.28
C ALA A 17 30.78 -18.66 4.00
N VAL A 18 29.96 -18.36 2.98
CA VAL A 18 29.46 -16.99 2.70
C VAL A 18 28.76 -16.38 3.91
N LYS A 19 27.99 -17.18 4.67
CA LYS A 19 27.32 -16.69 5.88
C LYS A 19 28.29 -16.13 6.92
N LYS A 20 29.44 -16.79 7.12
CA LYS A 20 30.45 -16.34 8.07
C LYS A 20 31.13 -15.05 7.59
N VAL A 21 31.45 -14.99 6.31
CA VAL A 21 32.05 -13.78 5.69
C VAL A 21 31.07 -12.60 5.74
N ALA A 22 29.77 -12.85 5.63
CA ALA A 22 28.74 -11.81 5.72
C ALA A 22 28.67 -11.11 7.09
N GLU A 23 29.13 -11.74 8.18
CA GLU A 23 29.00 -11.21 9.56
C GLU A 23 29.68 -9.85 9.78
N TYR A 24 30.71 -9.55 9.00
CA TYR A 24 31.46 -8.28 9.07
C TYR A 24 31.36 -7.45 7.78
N ALA A 25 30.44 -7.80 6.86
CA ALA A 25 30.30 -7.12 5.58
C ALA A 25 29.91 -5.64 5.73
N GLU A 26 29.17 -5.29 6.78
CA GLU A 26 28.79 -3.91 7.08
C GLU A 26 30.00 -2.99 7.30
N ASP A 27 31.10 -3.51 7.84
CA ASP A 27 32.35 -2.76 8.04
C ASP A 27 32.99 -2.32 6.70
N TYR A 28 32.59 -2.98 5.61
CA TYR A 28 32.97 -2.72 4.23
C TYR A 28 31.86 -2.00 3.44
N ARG A 29 30.81 -1.54 4.15
CA ARG A 29 29.62 -0.88 3.60
C ARG A 29 28.84 -1.77 2.63
N ILE A 30 28.82 -3.07 2.89
CA ILE A 30 28.06 -4.07 2.14
C ILE A 30 26.82 -4.44 2.94
N TYR A 31 25.70 -4.65 2.26
CA TYR A 31 24.48 -5.15 2.88
C TYR A 31 24.59 -6.68 3.02
N PRO A 32 24.77 -7.22 4.24
CA PRO A 32 25.19 -8.62 4.43
C PRO A 32 24.17 -9.63 3.90
N ARG A 33 22.88 -9.33 4.05
CA ARG A 33 21.78 -10.21 3.59
C ARG A 33 21.59 -10.22 2.06
N SER A 34 22.20 -9.28 1.36
CA SER A 34 22.15 -9.20 -0.11
C SER A 34 23.15 -10.12 -0.83
N ILE A 35 24.05 -10.78 -0.08
CA ILE A 35 25.11 -11.59 -0.67
C ILE A 35 24.54 -12.91 -1.19
N ILE A 36 24.47 -13.05 -2.51
CA ILE A 36 24.00 -14.26 -3.20
C ILE A 36 25.12 -14.84 -4.05
N LYS A 37 25.35 -16.15 -3.91
CA LYS A 37 26.23 -16.93 -4.78
C LYS A 37 25.40 -17.72 -5.78
N GLU A 38 25.57 -17.42 -7.07
CA GLU A 38 24.95 -18.14 -8.18
C GLU A 38 26.04 -18.72 -9.10
N GLY A 39 26.20 -20.05 -9.08
CA GLY A 39 27.31 -20.72 -9.76
C GLY A 39 28.67 -20.22 -9.25
N LYS A 40 29.43 -19.56 -10.13
CA LYS A 40 30.72 -18.95 -9.79
C LYS A 40 30.62 -17.44 -9.51
N SER A 41 29.46 -16.82 -9.74
CA SER A 41 29.27 -15.39 -9.55
C SER A 41 28.72 -15.07 -8.17
N PHE A 42 29.09 -13.90 -7.67
CA PHE A 42 28.56 -13.33 -6.44
C PHE A 42 27.87 -12.02 -6.75
N TYR A 43 26.75 -11.77 -6.08
CA TYR A 43 25.93 -10.57 -6.19
C TYR A 43 25.76 -10.01 -4.79
N PHE A 44 25.93 -8.70 -4.63
CA PHE A 44 25.62 -8.02 -3.37
C PHE A 44 25.46 -6.53 -3.59
N LEU A 45 24.74 -5.87 -2.68
CA LEU A 45 24.65 -4.43 -2.64
C LEU A 45 25.77 -3.85 -1.76
N ALA A 46 26.36 -2.76 -2.22
CA ALA A 46 27.35 -2.00 -1.47
C ALA A 46 27.12 -0.48 -1.61
N LYS A 47 27.48 0.30 -0.60
CA LYS A 47 27.48 1.77 -0.66
C LYS A 47 28.81 2.27 -1.24
N ILE A 48 28.81 2.59 -2.53
CA ILE A 48 29.96 3.08 -3.30
C ILE A 48 29.69 4.53 -3.69
N ASP A 49 30.61 5.44 -3.39
CA ASP A 49 30.46 6.89 -3.61
C ASP A 49 29.15 7.44 -2.99
N GLN A 50 28.84 7.01 -1.77
CA GLN A 50 27.62 7.34 -1.02
C GLN A 50 26.31 6.89 -1.69
N LYS A 51 26.36 6.03 -2.71
CA LYS A 51 25.17 5.47 -3.37
C LYS A 51 25.18 3.95 -3.30
N LYS A 52 24.00 3.36 -3.11
CA LYS A 52 23.85 1.91 -3.25
C LYS A 52 24.13 1.51 -4.70
N LYS A 53 24.88 0.43 -4.88
CA LYS A 53 25.23 -0.17 -6.17
C LYS A 53 25.15 -1.69 -6.05
N LEU A 54 24.74 -2.35 -7.12
CA LEU A 54 24.90 -3.79 -7.26
C LEU A 54 26.34 -4.08 -7.69
N VAL A 55 27.01 -4.95 -6.96
CA VAL A 55 28.32 -5.50 -7.31
C VAL A 55 28.14 -6.94 -7.75
N ILE A 56 28.66 -7.26 -8.93
CA ILE A 56 28.68 -8.62 -9.48
C ILE A 56 30.12 -9.05 -9.66
N LEU A 57 30.54 -10.10 -8.97
CA LEU A 57 31.87 -10.70 -9.10
C LEU A 57 31.83 -11.92 -10.00
N ASN A 58 32.92 -12.15 -10.73
CA ASN A 58 33.13 -13.20 -11.72
C ASN A 58 32.20 -13.11 -12.93
N LYS A 59 32.76 -13.33 -14.12
CA LYS A 59 32.00 -13.27 -15.37
C LYS A 59 31.07 -14.48 -15.50
N SER A 60 29.78 -14.23 -15.69
CA SER A 60 28.74 -15.22 -16.01
C SER A 60 27.87 -14.72 -17.16
N LYS A 61 26.85 -15.51 -17.57
CA LYS A 61 25.82 -15.05 -18.50
C LYS A 61 25.10 -13.82 -17.93
N ASN A 62 24.67 -13.91 -16.68
CA ASN A 62 23.96 -12.85 -15.96
C ASN A 62 24.83 -11.59 -15.79
N PHE A 63 26.15 -11.74 -15.59
CA PHE A 63 27.08 -10.61 -15.52
C PHE A 63 26.97 -9.67 -16.70
N GLU A 64 26.74 -10.17 -17.93
CA GLU A 64 26.67 -9.32 -19.13
C GLU A 64 25.31 -8.64 -19.31
N LEU A 65 24.25 -9.14 -18.69
CA LEU A 65 22.90 -8.55 -18.78
C LEU A 65 22.86 -7.17 -18.10
N PHE A 66 23.38 -7.06 -16.88
CA PHE A 66 23.34 -5.81 -16.11
C PHE A 66 24.18 -4.70 -16.76
N GLN A 67 23.69 -3.47 -16.78
CA GLN A 67 24.46 -2.28 -17.15
C GLN A 67 25.32 -1.83 -15.97
N GLY A 68 26.59 -1.50 -16.22
CA GLY A 68 27.49 -1.04 -15.16
C GLY A 68 28.95 -0.92 -15.60
N ARG A 69 29.75 -0.25 -14.77
CA ARG A 69 31.20 -0.14 -14.98
C ARG A 69 31.85 -1.49 -14.69
N LYS A 70 32.74 -1.96 -15.57
CA LYS A 70 33.56 -3.16 -15.35
C LYS A 70 34.90 -2.77 -14.74
N GLU A 71 35.36 -3.55 -13.77
CA GLU A 71 36.68 -3.42 -13.14
C GLU A 71 37.34 -4.81 -13.03
N GLU A 72 38.67 -4.84 -12.96
CA GLU A 72 39.43 -6.04 -12.61
C GLU A 72 39.93 -5.88 -11.17
N LEU A 73 39.72 -6.92 -10.35
CA LEU A 73 40.12 -6.99 -8.95
C LEU A 73 40.82 -8.32 -8.73
N ALA A 74 42.08 -8.32 -8.28
CA ALA A 74 42.87 -9.52 -7.93
C ALA A 74 42.62 -10.78 -8.80
N GLY A 75 42.57 -10.64 -10.13
CA GLY A 75 42.40 -11.75 -11.07
C GLY A 75 40.95 -12.15 -11.40
N PHE A 76 39.95 -11.48 -10.83
CA PHE A 76 38.54 -11.61 -11.21
C PHE A 76 37.96 -10.31 -11.76
N LYS A 77 36.84 -10.45 -12.49
CA LYS A 77 36.09 -9.30 -13.04
C LYS A 77 34.97 -8.92 -12.08
N ALA A 78 34.84 -7.63 -11.84
CA ALA A 78 33.73 -7.03 -11.12
C ALA A 78 32.90 -6.14 -12.06
N LYS A 79 31.59 -6.10 -11.84
CA LYS A 79 30.69 -5.12 -12.45
C LYS A 79 30.00 -4.33 -11.35
N ILE A 80 30.08 -3.01 -11.45
CA ILE A 80 29.46 -2.05 -10.55
C ILE A 80 28.27 -1.44 -11.29
N ALA A 81 27.08 -1.93 -10.99
CA ALA A 81 25.84 -1.57 -11.65
C ALA A 81 25.05 -0.54 -10.81
N PRO A 82 24.55 0.56 -11.40
CA PRO A 82 23.60 1.43 -10.72
C PRO A 82 22.28 0.70 -10.44
N LEU A 83 21.57 1.11 -9.40
CA LEU A 83 20.20 0.65 -9.13
C LEU A 83 19.22 1.38 -10.06
N SER A 84 19.38 1.19 -11.37
CA SER A 84 18.48 1.73 -12.39
C SER A 84 17.33 0.76 -12.65
N HIS A 85 16.25 1.26 -13.23
CA HIS A 85 15.13 0.43 -13.68
C HIS A 85 15.54 -0.72 -14.60
N TYR A 86 16.37 -0.43 -15.60
CA TYR A 86 16.88 -1.45 -16.51
C TYR A 86 17.53 -2.61 -15.75
N ASN A 87 18.32 -2.29 -14.71
CA ASN A 87 18.94 -3.31 -13.88
C ASN A 87 17.95 -3.96 -12.91
N ALA A 88 16.87 -3.28 -12.51
CA ALA A 88 15.81 -3.84 -11.67
C ALA A 88 14.95 -4.84 -12.45
N GLU A 89 14.65 -4.58 -13.74
CA GLU A 89 13.98 -5.55 -14.62
C GLU A 89 14.81 -6.83 -14.74
N ILE A 90 16.13 -6.69 -15.00
CA ILE A 90 17.02 -7.85 -15.04
C ILE A 90 17.11 -8.54 -13.67
N LEU A 91 17.08 -7.78 -12.57
CA LEU A 91 17.09 -8.35 -11.23
C LEU A 91 15.87 -9.27 -11.03
N ARG A 92 14.69 -8.82 -11.43
CA ARG A 92 13.43 -9.58 -11.38
C ARG A 92 13.49 -10.86 -12.22
N ASP A 93 14.11 -10.80 -13.40
CA ASP A 93 14.30 -11.97 -14.26
C ASP A 93 15.31 -12.98 -13.68
N VAL A 94 16.42 -12.50 -13.11
CA VAL A 94 17.51 -13.35 -12.59
C VAL A 94 17.18 -13.91 -11.21
N PHE A 95 16.50 -13.13 -10.37
CA PHE A 95 16.11 -13.48 -9.01
C PHE A 95 14.60 -13.32 -8.87
N PRO A 96 13.78 -14.35 -9.20
CA PRO A 96 12.33 -14.23 -9.23
C PRO A 96 11.69 -13.78 -7.92
N PHE A 97 12.33 -14.01 -6.76
CA PHE A 97 11.85 -13.50 -5.47
C PHE A 97 11.85 -11.96 -5.36
N THR A 98 12.54 -11.27 -6.28
CA THR A 98 12.53 -9.81 -6.39
C THR A 98 11.42 -9.29 -7.30
N ALA A 99 10.72 -10.18 -8.01
CA ALA A 99 9.52 -9.86 -8.77
C ALA A 99 8.28 -10.02 -7.87
N PRO A 100 7.23 -9.19 -8.06
CA PRO A 100 5.99 -9.36 -7.34
C PRO A 100 5.27 -10.64 -7.81
N GLN A 101 4.50 -11.24 -6.90
CA GLN A 101 3.59 -12.35 -7.19
C GLN A 101 2.15 -11.96 -6.84
N ALA A 102 1.18 -12.70 -7.38
CA ALA A 102 -0.21 -12.52 -7.01
C ALA A 102 -0.42 -12.80 -5.51
N LEU A 103 -1.27 -12.01 -4.89
CA LEU A 103 -1.70 -12.04 -3.51
C LEU A 103 -2.67 -13.20 -3.23
N GLY A 104 -3.62 -13.44 -4.14
CA GLY A 104 -4.73 -14.36 -3.94
C GLY A 104 -5.72 -13.90 -2.86
N ASN A 105 -6.71 -14.74 -2.56
CA ASN A 105 -7.86 -14.42 -1.70
C ASN A 105 -8.03 -15.34 -0.48
N GLN A 106 -7.08 -16.25 -0.24
CA GLN A 106 -7.16 -17.27 0.83
C GLN A 106 -6.41 -16.89 2.12
N THR A 107 -5.46 -15.96 2.04
CA THR A 107 -4.60 -15.58 3.18
C THR A 107 -4.79 -14.13 3.59
N ALA A 108 -4.40 -13.84 4.83
CA ALA A 108 -4.21 -12.48 5.33
C ALA A 108 -3.25 -11.71 4.42
N SER A 109 -3.49 -10.41 4.27
CA SER A 109 -2.60 -9.55 3.50
C SER A 109 -2.59 -8.13 4.03
N ILE A 110 -1.45 -7.47 3.91
CA ILE A 110 -1.29 -6.08 4.35
C ILE A 110 -0.63 -5.25 3.26
N GLY A 111 -1.31 -4.16 2.90
CA GLY A 111 -0.81 -3.05 2.11
C GLY A 111 0.18 -2.21 2.88
N LEU A 112 1.40 -2.11 2.39
CA LEU A 112 2.52 -1.44 3.07
C LEU A 112 3.03 -0.28 2.21
N GLY A 113 2.13 0.64 1.88
CA GLY A 113 2.42 1.75 0.99
C GLY A 113 3.55 2.63 1.51
N ASP A 114 4.53 2.89 0.65
CA ASP A 114 5.70 3.67 0.98
C ASP A 114 5.78 4.87 0.04
N ARG A 115 5.58 6.07 0.58
CA ARG A 115 5.65 7.35 -0.15
C ARG A 115 7.09 7.81 -0.42
N LEU A 116 8.07 7.19 0.24
CA LEU A 116 9.47 7.62 0.28
C LEU A 116 10.40 6.68 -0.51
N GLY A 117 10.05 5.41 -0.67
CA GLY A 117 10.90 4.41 -1.34
C GLY A 117 12.05 3.89 -0.46
N ILE A 118 11.93 4.01 0.86
CA ILE A 118 12.95 3.62 1.84
C ILE A 118 12.40 2.81 3.03
N ALA A 119 11.08 2.55 3.09
CA ALA A 119 10.43 1.91 4.23
C ALA A 119 10.46 0.37 4.17
N THR A 120 10.57 -0.21 2.96
CA THR A 120 10.47 -1.67 2.74
C THR A 120 11.37 -2.51 3.66
N PRO A 121 12.64 -2.14 3.96
CA PRO A 121 13.43 -2.91 4.92
C PRO A 121 12.82 -2.98 6.32
N GLY A 122 12.21 -1.89 6.82
CA GLY A 122 11.49 -1.89 8.10
C GLY A 122 10.17 -2.65 8.02
N HIS A 123 9.50 -2.60 6.87
CA HIS A 123 8.31 -3.41 6.61
C HIS A 123 8.60 -4.90 6.66
N ILE A 124 9.71 -5.35 6.04
CA ILE A 124 10.17 -6.74 6.09
C ILE A 124 10.38 -7.18 7.54
N GLU A 125 11.02 -6.36 8.37
CA GLU A 125 11.24 -6.68 9.79
C GLU A 125 9.92 -6.84 10.56
N ALA A 126 8.85 -6.11 10.21
CA ALA A 126 7.52 -6.31 10.78
C ALA A 126 6.84 -7.61 10.31
N VAL A 127 6.88 -7.92 9.01
CA VAL A 127 6.05 -9.00 8.44
C VAL A 127 6.69 -10.38 8.42
N LYS A 128 8.02 -10.48 8.54
CA LYS A 128 8.76 -11.75 8.34
C LYS A 128 8.33 -12.91 9.28
N GLU A 129 7.67 -12.61 10.40
CA GLU A 129 7.14 -13.60 11.36
C GLU A 129 5.59 -13.64 11.37
N SER A 130 4.93 -12.88 10.48
CA SER A 130 3.47 -12.82 10.40
C SER A 130 2.95 -13.75 9.30
N ALA A 131 1.70 -14.19 9.44
CA ALA A 131 0.99 -14.97 8.42
C ALA A 131 0.45 -14.11 7.26
N ALA A 132 0.68 -12.79 7.29
CA ALA A 132 0.17 -11.87 6.28
C ALA A 132 1.13 -11.74 5.10
N MET A 133 0.59 -11.95 3.91
CA MET A 133 1.32 -11.70 2.66
C MET A 133 1.51 -10.18 2.46
N PRO A 134 2.75 -9.68 2.35
CA PRO A 134 2.99 -8.26 2.21
C PRO A 134 2.74 -7.77 0.79
N VAL A 135 2.06 -6.64 0.67
CA VAL A 135 2.01 -5.82 -0.55
C VAL A 135 2.94 -4.62 -0.35
N PHE A 136 4.23 -4.82 -0.63
CA PHE A 136 5.26 -3.78 -0.39
C PHE A 136 5.20 -2.64 -1.40
N ALA A 137 4.87 -2.94 -2.66
CA ALA A 137 4.79 -1.93 -3.72
C ALA A 137 3.35 -1.44 -3.84
N GLN A 138 2.96 -0.47 -3.02
CA GLN A 138 1.62 0.12 -3.05
C GLN A 138 1.70 1.64 -3.04
N GLN A 139 1.12 2.29 -4.06
CA GLN A 139 0.85 3.74 -4.06
C GLN A 139 -0.34 4.05 -4.96
N SER A 140 -1.14 5.03 -4.55
CA SER A 140 -2.20 5.58 -5.40
C SER A 140 -1.65 6.56 -6.44
N VAL A 141 -2.38 6.75 -7.55
CA VAL A 141 -2.04 7.79 -8.56
C VAL A 141 -1.94 9.18 -7.92
N ARG A 142 -2.80 9.48 -6.94
CA ARG A 142 -2.74 10.71 -6.13
C ARG A 142 -1.39 10.86 -5.42
N GLU A 143 -0.91 9.81 -4.77
CA GLU A 143 0.38 9.83 -4.06
C GLU A 143 1.57 9.91 -5.01
N LEU A 144 1.52 9.25 -6.17
CA LEU A 144 2.55 9.39 -7.20
C LEU A 144 2.70 10.85 -7.65
N ASN A 145 1.57 11.51 -7.95
CA ASN A 145 1.54 12.91 -8.34
C ASN A 145 2.07 13.83 -7.24
N LEU A 146 1.61 13.65 -6.00
CA LEU A 146 2.01 14.48 -4.86
C LEU A 146 3.46 14.25 -4.42
N THR A 147 4.06 13.08 -4.71
CA THR A 147 5.47 12.78 -4.39
C THR A 147 6.42 12.96 -5.58
N GLY A 148 5.91 13.23 -6.78
CA GLY A 148 6.70 13.22 -8.02
C GLY A 148 7.39 11.89 -8.27
N ARG A 149 6.73 10.78 -7.88
CA ARG A 149 7.18 9.40 -8.11
C ARG A 149 6.36 8.76 -9.23
N THR A 150 6.74 7.55 -9.61
CA THR A 150 6.07 6.74 -10.65
C THR A 150 5.87 5.31 -10.15
N PHE A 151 4.89 4.59 -10.68
CA PHE A 151 4.71 3.16 -10.42
C PHE A 151 6.02 2.38 -10.63
N LYS A 152 6.73 2.70 -11.71
CA LYS A 152 8.06 2.19 -12.01
C LYS A 152 9.04 2.34 -10.84
N SER A 153 9.19 3.55 -10.28
CA SER A 153 10.09 3.75 -9.14
C SER A 153 9.67 2.99 -7.89
N VAL A 154 8.36 2.89 -7.63
CA VAL A 154 7.83 2.15 -6.48
C VAL A 154 8.22 0.68 -6.55
N LEU A 155 7.98 0.04 -7.70
CA LEU A 155 8.31 -1.37 -7.89
C LEU A 155 9.82 -1.61 -7.85
N ASP A 156 10.62 -0.71 -8.43
CA ASP A 156 12.08 -0.81 -8.42
C ASP A 156 12.63 -0.68 -6.99
N ASP A 157 12.16 0.28 -6.20
CA ASP A 157 12.59 0.49 -4.81
C ASP A 157 12.35 -0.79 -3.97
N VAL A 158 11.19 -1.42 -4.13
CA VAL A 158 10.85 -2.68 -3.44
C VAL A 158 11.71 -3.83 -3.93
N SER A 159 11.90 -3.99 -5.25
CA SER A 159 12.72 -5.07 -5.83
C SER A 159 14.15 -5.03 -5.29
N TRP A 160 14.72 -3.82 -5.17
CA TRP A 160 16.04 -3.62 -4.59
C TRP A 160 16.06 -3.83 -3.07
N ALA A 161 15.01 -3.45 -2.35
CA ALA A 161 14.92 -3.64 -0.90
C ALA A 161 14.80 -5.11 -0.50
N VAL A 162 13.97 -5.91 -1.18
CA VAL A 162 13.87 -7.35 -0.89
C VAL A 162 15.18 -8.08 -1.24
N PHE A 163 15.87 -7.66 -2.30
CA PHE A 163 17.22 -8.13 -2.61
C PHE A 163 18.24 -7.71 -1.54
N GLN A 164 18.16 -6.47 -1.05
CA GLN A 164 19.03 -5.95 0.00
C GLN A 164 18.92 -6.78 1.29
N GLU A 165 17.69 -7.08 1.68
CA GLU A 165 17.37 -7.78 2.94
C GLU A 165 17.38 -9.30 2.80
N GLY A 166 17.59 -9.82 1.58
CA GLY A 166 17.55 -11.26 1.30
C GLY A 166 16.19 -11.89 1.59
N TYR A 167 15.11 -11.11 1.50
CA TYR A 167 13.74 -11.55 1.75
C TYR A 167 13.20 -12.29 0.53
N GLN A 168 12.88 -13.58 0.69
CA GLN A 168 12.52 -14.47 -0.42
C GLN A 168 11.12 -15.10 -0.29
N ASP A 169 10.35 -14.74 0.74
CA ASP A 169 9.03 -15.32 1.01
C ASP A 169 7.94 -14.78 0.05
N GLY A 170 8.32 -13.82 -0.80
CA GLY A 170 7.47 -13.22 -1.83
C GLY A 170 6.72 -11.98 -1.35
N PHE A 171 6.33 -11.13 -2.29
CA PHE A 171 5.54 -9.93 -2.03
C PHE A 171 4.63 -9.65 -3.23
N ALA A 172 3.58 -8.85 -3.03
CA ALA A 172 2.72 -8.37 -4.10
C ALA A 172 2.93 -6.87 -4.38
N ALA A 173 2.48 -6.42 -5.56
CA ALA A 173 2.53 -5.02 -5.99
C ALA A 173 1.13 -4.56 -6.38
N ASP A 174 0.59 -3.57 -5.66
CA ASP A 174 -0.73 -2.98 -5.87
C ASP A 174 -0.63 -1.58 -6.50
N ALA A 175 -1.21 -1.44 -7.68
CA ALA A 175 -1.43 -0.15 -8.31
C ALA A 175 -2.78 0.37 -7.80
N ASP A 176 -2.69 1.28 -6.83
CA ASP A 176 -3.82 1.63 -5.96
C ASP A 176 -4.68 2.77 -6.54
N HIS A 177 -5.97 2.78 -6.21
CA HIS A 177 -6.96 3.79 -6.65
C HIS A 177 -6.86 4.18 -8.15
N LEU A 178 -6.83 3.20 -9.04
CA LEU A 178 -6.82 3.43 -10.49
C LEU A 178 -8.21 3.84 -10.97
N LYS A 179 -8.26 4.88 -11.82
CA LYS A 179 -9.51 5.37 -12.44
C LYS A 179 -9.49 5.34 -13.96
N LYS A 180 -8.30 5.33 -14.57
CA LYS A 180 -8.13 5.51 -16.02
C LYS A 180 -7.42 4.31 -16.64
N LYS A 181 -7.89 3.92 -17.84
CA LYS A 181 -7.32 2.80 -18.62
C LYS A 181 -5.81 2.93 -18.90
N PRO A 182 -5.25 4.12 -19.19
CA PRO A 182 -3.80 4.25 -19.38
C PRO A 182 -2.99 3.87 -18.13
N ASP A 183 -3.44 4.30 -16.94
CA ASP A 183 -2.75 3.98 -15.67
C ASP A 183 -2.82 2.47 -15.39
N ILE A 184 -3.94 1.83 -15.71
CA ILE A 184 -4.13 0.37 -15.63
C ILE A 184 -3.17 -0.36 -16.57
N GLN A 185 -3.06 0.10 -17.83
CA GLN A 185 -2.15 -0.51 -18.80
C GLN A 185 -0.68 -0.34 -18.37
N GLU A 186 -0.30 0.84 -17.88
CA GLU A 186 1.05 1.08 -17.35
C GLU A 186 1.37 0.13 -16.19
N ALA A 187 0.46 -0.04 -15.24
CA ALA A 187 0.64 -0.94 -14.10
C ALA A 187 0.83 -2.40 -14.56
N LEU A 188 0.01 -2.87 -15.50
CA LEU A 188 0.13 -4.21 -16.09
C LEU A 188 1.47 -4.41 -16.82
N ASP A 189 1.87 -3.44 -17.65
CA ASP A 189 3.13 -3.50 -18.41
C ASP A 189 4.35 -3.54 -17.48
N LEU A 190 4.30 -2.80 -16.36
CA LEU A 190 5.35 -2.80 -15.33
C LEU A 190 5.38 -4.10 -14.50
N GLY A 191 4.29 -4.87 -14.52
CA GLY A 191 4.17 -6.12 -13.78
C GLY A 191 3.61 -6.00 -12.37
N TYR A 192 2.74 -5.03 -12.12
CA TYR A 192 1.91 -5.03 -10.93
C TYR A 192 1.03 -6.28 -10.90
N THR A 193 0.89 -6.87 -9.71
CA THR A 193 0.16 -8.14 -9.50
C THR A 193 -1.17 -7.95 -8.80
N MET A 194 -1.49 -6.73 -8.40
CA MET A 194 -2.78 -6.32 -7.87
C MET A 194 -3.15 -4.96 -8.48
N LEU A 195 -4.40 -4.83 -8.92
CA LEU A 195 -4.97 -3.57 -9.39
C LEU A 195 -6.18 -3.23 -8.53
N THR A 196 -6.18 -2.02 -7.97
CA THR A 196 -7.32 -1.52 -7.20
C THR A 196 -8.09 -0.51 -8.04
N LEU A 197 -9.30 -0.87 -8.42
CA LEU A 197 -10.18 -0.03 -9.22
C LEU A 197 -11.05 0.85 -8.34
N ASP A 198 -10.80 2.14 -8.40
CA ASP A 198 -11.64 3.14 -7.74
C ASP A 198 -12.85 3.42 -8.64
N CYS A 199 -14.02 2.96 -8.21
CA CYS A 199 -15.26 3.08 -8.95
C CYS A 199 -16.06 4.34 -8.59
N THR A 200 -15.53 5.23 -7.75
CA THR A 200 -16.27 6.37 -7.18
C THR A 200 -16.82 7.31 -8.25
N ASP A 201 -16.10 7.51 -9.37
CA ASP A 201 -16.57 8.35 -10.49
C ASP A 201 -17.82 7.75 -11.20
N TYR A 202 -18.10 6.47 -10.98
CA TYR A 202 -19.26 5.74 -11.51
C TYR A 202 -20.31 5.45 -10.44
N ILE A 203 -20.13 5.97 -9.23
CA ILE A 203 -21.08 5.87 -8.12
C ILE A 203 -21.88 7.17 -8.01
N ASN A 204 -23.20 7.08 -7.90
CA ASN A 204 -24.04 8.25 -7.63
C ASN A 204 -24.08 8.56 -6.13
N ASP A 205 -23.25 9.50 -5.70
CA ASP A 205 -23.05 9.84 -4.29
C ASP A 205 -23.94 10.98 -3.77
N ASN A 206 -24.92 11.45 -4.55
CA ASN A 206 -25.80 12.56 -4.17
C ASN A 206 -27.26 12.13 -3.93
N LEU A 207 -27.51 10.82 -3.79
CA LEU A 207 -28.88 10.31 -3.66
C LEU A 207 -29.56 10.73 -2.36
N ASP A 208 -28.81 10.94 -1.28
CA ASP A 208 -29.28 11.47 0.00
C ASP A 208 -29.82 12.91 -0.11
N GLN A 209 -29.45 13.63 -1.17
CA GLN A 209 -29.90 14.99 -1.46
C GLN A 209 -31.10 15.02 -2.43
N MET A 210 -31.51 13.87 -2.98
CA MET A 210 -32.60 13.77 -3.95
C MET A 210 -33.94 13.51 -3.25
N THR A 211 -35.00 14.10 -3.80
CA THR A 211 -36.38 13.80 -3.43
C THR A 211 -36.83 12.46 -4.03
N GLU A 212 -37.88 11.85 -3.46
CA GLU A 212 -38.47 10.61 -3.98
C GLU A 212 -38.87 10.72 -5.47
N ALA A 213 -39.38 11.89 -5.90
CA ALA A 213 -39.73 12.14 -7.29
C ALA A 213 -38.50 12.20 -8.22
N GLU A 214 -37.37 12.74 -7.74
CA GLU A 214 -36.11 12.76 -8.48
C GLU A 214 -35.49 11.37 -8.56
N ILE A 215 -35.54 10.59 -7.48
CA ILE A 215 -35.11 9.18 -7.46
C ILE A 215 -35.92 8.38 -8.48
N GLU A 216 -37.25 8.52 -8.49
CA GLU A 216 -38.11 7.82 -9.45
C GLU A 216 -37.76 8.24 -10.88
N SER A 217 -37.60 9.54 -11.15
CA SER A 217 -37.22 10.03 -12.47
C SER A 217 -35.88 9.46 -12.92
N ALA A 218 -34.85 9.47 -12.06
CA ALA A 218 -33.54 8.91 -12.37
C ALA A 218 -33.60 7.39 -12.58
N TYR A 219 -34.42 6.68 -11.82
CA TYR A 219 -34.62 5.24 -11.97
C TYR A 219 -35.27 4.88 -13.31
N GLN A 220 -36.18 5.72 -13.81
CA GLN A 220 -36.77 5.55 -15.14
C GLN A 220 -35.76 5.79 -16.28
N GLU A 221 -34.65 6.50 -16.04
CA GLU A 221 -33.57 6.66 -17.02
C GLU A 221 -32.67 5.41 -17.12
N VAL A 222 -32.72 4.49 -16.13
CA VAL A 222 -32.02 3.20 -16.22
C VAL A 222 -32.58 2.41 -17.41
N PRO A 223 -31.72 1.88 -18.32
CA PRO A 223 -32.17 1.18 -19.52
C PRO A 223 -33.19 0.08 -19.21
N ASP A 224 -34.32 0.06 -19.94
CA ASP A 224 -35.46 -0.83 -19.69
C ASP A 224 -35.07 -2.31 -19.50
N TYR A 225 -34.14 -2.81 -20.32
CA TYR A 225 -33.72 -4.21 -20.26
C TYR A 225 -32.94 -4.52 -18.97
N LEU A 226 -32.10 -3.58 -18.51
CA LEU A 226 -31.32 -3.70 -17.30
C LEU A 226 -32.25 -3.57 -16.09
N ARG A 227 -33.09 -2.54 -16.09
CA ARG A 227 -34.07 -2.29 -15.03
C ARG A 227 -34.96 -3.50 -14.79
N LYS A 228 -35.60 -4.05 -15.83
CA LYS A 228 -36.41 -5.27 -15.73
C LYS A 228 -35.63 -6.47 -15.22
N GLY A 229 -34.40 -6.69 -15.72
CA GLY A 229 -33.57 -7.81 -15.29
C GLY A 229 -33.10 -7.71 -13.83
N LEU A 230 -32.91 -6.49 -13.30
CA LEU A 230 -32.60 -6.24 -11.90
C LEU A 230 -33.85 -6.38 -11.03
N GLU A 231 -34.99 -5.84 -11.45
CA GLU A 231 -36.28 -6.02 -10.75
C GLU A 231 -36.62 -7.50 -10.62
N ASP A 232 -36.56 -8.24 -11.72
CA ASP A 232 -36.79 -9.69 -11.75
C ASP A 232 -35.82 -10.44 -10.84
N GLN A 233 -34.60 -9.93 -10.62
CA GLN A 233 -33.61 -10.59 -9.78
C GLN A 233 -33.79 -10.29 -8.29
N TYR A 234 -34.09 -9.04 -7.92
CA TYR A 234 -33.97 -8.54 -6.55
C TYR A 234 -35.29 -8.04 -5.94
N LEU A 235 -36.10 -7.31 -6.70
CA LEU A 235 -37.23 -6.57 -6.14
C LEU A 235 -38.25 -7.50 -5.47
N ASN A 236 -38.65 -7.15 -4.25
CA ASN A 236 -39.52 -7.93 -3.35
C ASN A 236 -39.00 -9.33 -3.03
N LYS A 237 -37.68 -9.51 -3.00
CA LYS A 237 -37.05 -10.77 -2.63
C LYS A 237 -36.15 -10.63 -1.40
N THR A 238 -35.94 -11.77 -0.77
CA THR A 238 -35.08 -11.93 0.38
C THR A 238 -33.96 -12.91 0.04
N PHE A 239 -32.71 -12.51 0.30
CA PHE A 239 -31.54 -13.38 0.19
C PHE A 239 -31.04 -13.73 1.58
N VAL A 240 -30.86 -15.02 1.86
CA VAL A 240 -30.39 -15.50 3.16
C VAL A 240 -28.89 -15.83 3.07
N LEU A 241 -28.08 -15.21 3.92
CA LEU A 241 -26.64 -15.46 4.04
C LEU A 241 -26.33 -16.72 4.87
N ASN A 242 -25.07 -17.13 4.97
CA ASN A 242 -24.71 -18.37 5.68
C ASN A 242 -24.99 -18.26 7.19
N SER A 243 -24.90 -17.06 7.75
CA SER A 243 -25.28 -16.76 9.14
C SER A 243 -26.79 -16.82 9.40
N GLY A 244 -27.62 -16.94 8.36
CA GLY A 244 -29.08 -16.83 8.44
C GLY A 244 -29.60 -15.39 8.38
N TYR A 245 -28.72 -14.39 8.25
CA TYR A 245 -29.12 -13.00 8.04
C TYR A 245 -29.91 -12.84 6.73
N GLN A 246 -30.98 -12.06 6.77
CA GLN A 246 -31.90 -11.85 5.65
C GLN A 246 -31.68 -10.46 5.06
N LEU A 247 -31.37 -10.43 3.76
CA LEU A 247 -31.22 -9.21 2.97
C LEU A 247 -32.49 -9.00 2.15
N GLU A 248 -33.27 -8.00 2.50
CA GLU A 248 -34.57 -7.72 1.87
C GLU A 248 -34.47 -6.54 0.90
N TYR A 249 -35.01 -6.71 -0.30
CA TYR A 249 -35.03 -5.68 -1.34
C TYR A 249 -36.48 -5.23 -1.56
N ASN A 250 -36.86 -4.12 -0.93
CA ASN A 250 -38.15 -3.47 -1.13
C ASN A 250 -38.07 -2.43 -2.26
N GLN A 251 -39.16 -1.70 -2.53
CA GLN A 251 -39.19 -0.71 -3.61
C GLN A 251 -38.19 0.43 -3.42
N ASP A 252 -37.96 0.84 -2.18
CA ASP A 252 -37.22 2.07 -1.87
C ASP A 252 -35.71 1.77 -1.90
N ASN A 253 -35.25 0.81 -1.10
CA ASN A 253 -33.82 0.49 -1.02
C ASN A 253 -33.27 -0.07 -2.33
N PHE A 254 -34.08 -0.81 -3.10
CA PHE A 254 -33.65 -1.40 -4.36
C PHE A 254 -33.34 -0.32 -5.39
N LYS A 255 -34.20 0.70 -5.53
CA LYS A 255 -33.98 1.79 -6.50
C LYS A 255 -32.73 2.58 -6.16
N GLU A 256 -32.54 2.89 -4.88
CA GLU A 256 -31.34 3.56 -4.38
C GLU A 256 -30.09 2.74 -4.73
N ILE A 257 -30.04 1.47 -4.33
CA ILE A 257 -28.91 0.58 -4.61
C ILE A 257 -28.60 0.51 -6.11
N VAL A 258 -29.64 0.33 -6.95
CA VAL A 258 -29.45 0.31 -8.40
C VAL A 258 -28.82 1.62 -8.85
N LEU A 259 -29.39 2.78 -8.50
CA LEU A 259 -28.91 4.08 -8.93
C LEU A 259 -27.50 4.42 -8.44
N ILE A 260 -27.12 3.94 -7.25
CA ILE A 260 -25.76 4.10 -6.72
C ILE A 260 -24.77 3.30 -7.57
N TYR A 261 -25.04 2.02 -7.85
CA TYR A 261 -24.00 1.09 -8.29
C TYR A 261 -24.09 0.59 -9.74
N TYR A 262 -25.20 0.71 -10.46
CA TYR A 262 -25.34 0.01 -11.75
C TYR A 262 -24.28 0.42 -12.78
N LYS A 263 -23.83 1.69 -12.78
CA LYS A 263 -22.86 2.21 -13.76
C LYS A 263 -21.45 1.68 -13.54
N MET A 264 -21.06 1.36 -12.30
CA MET A 264 -19.72 0.81 -12.02
C MET A 264 -19.53 -0.60 -12.60
N LEU A 265 -20.61 -1.35 -12.83
CA LEU A 265 -20.55 -2.72 -13.35
C LEU A 265 -20.00 -2.77 -14.78
N ASP A 266 -20.37 -1.82 -15.63
CA ASP A 266 -19.85 -1.72 -17.00
C ASP A 266 -18.35 -1.42 -16.98
N PHE A 267 -17.91 -0.51 -16.11
CA PHE A 267 -16.50 -0.19 -15.96
C PHE A 267 -15.70 -1.39 -15.42
N ALA A 268 -16.18 -2.06 -14.38
CA ALA A 268 -15.56 -3.28 -13.85
C ALA A 268 -15.46 -4.38 -14.92
N LYS A 269 -16.49 -4.53 -15.76
CA LYS A 269 -16.48 -5.47 -16.89
C LYS A 269 -15.40 -5.11 -17.91
N GLU A 270 -15.26 -3.85 -18.27
CA GLU A 270 -14.21 -3.41 -19.20
C GLU A 270 -12.81 -3.73 -18.66
N ILE A 271 -12.57 -3.48 -17.37
CA ILE A 271 -11.27 -3.78 -16.75
C ILE A 271 -11.01 -5.28 -16.68
N GLN A 272 -12.01 -6.10 -16.34
CA GLN A 272 -11.88 -7.56 -16.39
C GLN A 272 -11.46 -8.07 -17.78
N HIS A 273 -11.93 -7.44 -18.86
CA HIS A 273 -11.50 -7.81 -20.21
C HIS A 273 -10.04 -7.44 -20.51
N LEU A 274 -9.52 -6.37 -19.88
CA LEU A 274 -8.10 -6.03 -19.97
C LEU A 274 -7.25 -7.01 -19.17
N LEU A 275 -7.68 -7.35 -17.95
CA LEU A 275 -6.99 -8.33 -17.09
C LEU A 275 -6.88 -9.70 -17.75
N LYS A 276 -7.94 -10.19 -18.40
CA LYS A 276 -7.93 -11.47 -19.13
C LYS A 276 -6.98 -11.52 -20.33
N ARG A 277 -6.41 -10.38 -20.74
CA ARG A 277 -5.38 -10.30 -21.79
C ARG A 277 -3.95 -10.31 -21.23
N SER A 278 -3.80 -10.17 -19.92
CA SER A 278 -2.51 -10.33 -19.24
C SER A 278 -2.10 -11.80 -19.25
N ASP A 279 -0.83 -12.08 -19.54
CA ASP A 279 -0.25 -13.42 -19.41
C ASP A 279 0.11 -13.77 -17.95
N ARG A 280 -0.19 -12.88 -17.01
CA ARG A 280 0.12 -13.00 -15.58
C ARG A 280 -1.15 -13.01 -14.75
N ASP A 281 -1.13 -13.75 -13.66
CA ASP A 281 -2.15 -13.67 -12.62
C ASP A 281 -2.11 -12.27 -11.98
N VAL A 282 -3.25 -11.61 -11.97
CA VAL A 282 -3.42 -10.26 -11.41
C VAL A 282 -4.64 -10.27 -10.52
N ASP A 283 -4.45 -9.91 -9.25
CA ASP A 283 -5.56 -9.71 -8.33
C ASP A 283 -6.34 -8.46 -8.69
N PHE A 284 -7.66 -8.59 -8.71
CA PHE A 284 -8.56 -7.48 -8.98
C PHE A 284 -9.30 -7.07 -7.72
N GLU A 285 -9.07 -5.84 -7.27
CA GLU A 285 -9.80 -5.23 -6.17
C GLU A 285 -10.75 -4.16 -6.69
N ILE A 286 -11.98 -4.14 -6.16
CA ILE A 286 -12.94 -3.07 -6.40
C ILE A 286 -13.11 -2.23 -5.14
N SER A 287 -12.93 -0.93 -5.28
CA SER A 287 -13.10 0.05 -4.21
C SER A 287 -14.37 0.87 -4.39
N ILE A 288 -15.19 0.91 -3.35
CA ILE A 288 -16.38 1.74 -3.21
C ILE A 288 -16.40 2.45 -1.84
N ASP A 289 -15.21 2.69 -1.26
CA ASP A 289 -15.01 3.24 0.09
C ASP A 289 -15.06 4.77 0.15
N GLU A 290 -14.78 5.47 -0.95
CA GLU A 290 -14.76 6.94 -1.05
C GLU A 290 -16.16 7.54 -1.36
N THR A 291 -17.25 6.90 -0.92
CA THR A 291 -18.61 7.46 -0.98
C THR A 291 -18.95 8.30 0.26
N SER A 292 -20.01 9.10 0.22
CA SER A 292 -20.53 9.88 1.36
C SER A 292 -21.26 8.99 2.36
N THR A 293 -22.06 8.06 1.84
CA THR A 293 -22.91 7.15 2.63
C THR A 293 -22.27 5.77 2.80
N PRO A 294 -22.33 5.18 4.02
CA PRO A 294 -21.86 3.81 4.23
C PRO A 294 -22.54 2.80 3.29
N THR A 295 -21.77 1.81 2.84
CA THR A 295 -22.27 0.71 2.01
C THR A 295 -23.15 -0.20 2.87
N THR A 296 -24.46 -0.23 2.62
CA THR A 296 -25.36 -1.16 3.31
C THR A 296 -25.03 -2.62 2.98
N PRO A 297 -25.40 -3.58 3.84
CA PRO A 297 -25.27 -5.01 3.52
C PRO A 297 -25.96 -5.42 2.21
N GLU A 298 -27.13 -4.88 1.92
CA GLU A 298 -27.86 -5.09 0.67
C GLU A 298 -27.09 -4.53 -0.52
N ALA A 299 -26.54 -3.32 -0.41
CA ALA A 299 -25.69 -2.75 -1.45
C ALA A 299 -24.45 -3.61 -1.72
N HIS A 300 -23.75 -4.04 -0.68
CA HIS A 300 -22.58 -4.91 -0.80
C HIS A 300 -22.96 -6.24 -1.48
N PHE A 301 -24.05 -6.89 -1.06
CA PHE A 301 -24.51 -8.12 -1.70
C PHE A 301 -24.91 -7.91 -3.16
N PHE A 302 -25.62 -6.83 -3.47
CA PHE A 302 -26.02 -6.48 -4.83
C PHE A 302 -24.80 -6.37 -5.74
N VAL A 303 -23.80 -5.58 -5.36
CA VAL A 303 -22.55 -5.41 -6.11
C VAL A 303 -21.86 -6.76 -6.31
N ALA A 304 -21.65 -7.51 -5.23
CA ALA A 304 -21.00 -8.82 -5.29
C ALA A 304 -21.73 -9.83 -6.19
N ASN A 305 -23.06 -9.87 -6.11
CA ASN A 305 -23.88 -10.77 -6.90
C ASN A 305 -23.90 -10.36 -8.38
N GLU A 306 -23.96 -9.07 -8.69
CA GLU A 306 -23.88 -8.59 -10.08
C GLU A 306 -22.50 -8.82 -10.70
N LEU A 307 -21.40 -8.63 -9.95
CA LEU A 307 -20.05 -8.98 -10.40
C LEU A 307 -19.98 -10.48 -10.77
N LYS A 308 -20.49 -11.34 -9.89
CA LYS A 308 -20.55 -12.79 -10.13
C LYS A 308 -21.42 -13.13 -11.36
N ARG A 309 -22.61 -12.54 -11.50
CA ARG A 309 -23.50 -12.77 -12.65
C ARG A 309 -22.88 -12.32 -13.97
N ASN A 310 -22.00 -11.32 -13.93
CA ASN A 310 -21.25 -10.82 -15.08
C ASN A 310 -19.91 -11.55 -15.31
N ASN A 311 -19.59 -12.60 -14.55
CA ASN A 311 -18.32 -13.35 -14.60
C ASN A 311 -17.10 -12.44 -14.41
N ILE A 312 -17.22 -11.47 -13.50
CA ILE A 312 -16.14 -10.62 -13.03
C ILE A 312 -15.58 -11.25 -11.75
N GLU A 313 -14.31 -11.66 -11.81
CA GLU A 313 -13.62 -12.29 -10.70
C GLU A 313 -12.92 -11.20 -9.90
N VAL A 314 -13.23 -11.10 -8.61
CA VAL A 314 -12.62 -10.13 -7.70
C VAL A 314 -11.92 -10.89 -6.58
N ASN A 315 -10.74 -10.40 -6.20
CA ASN A 315 -9.92 -10.94 -5.13
C ASN A 315 -10.27 -10.27 -3.80
N SER A 316 -10.67 -9.01 -3.86
CA SER A 316 -11.15 -8.23 -2.73
C SER A 316 -12.15 -7.14 -3.13
N LEU A 317 -12.95 -6.71 -2.15
CA LEU A 317 -13.87 -5.58 -2.27
C LEU A 317 -13.71 -4.69 -1.04
N ALA A 318 -13.53 -3.38 -1.26
CA ALA A 318 -13.42 -2.37 -0.21
C ALA A 318 -14.72 -1.56 -0.10
N PRO A 319 -15.64 -1.91 0.81
CA PRO A 319 -16.83 -1.11 1.08
C PRO A 319 -16.52 0.10 1.96
N ARG A 320 -17.42 1.08 1.99
CA ARG A 320 -17.42 2.12 3.02
C ARG A 320 -18.16 1.60 4.26
N PHE A 321 -17.44 1.33 5.34
CA PHE A 321 -18.04 0.90 6.59
C PHE A 321 -18.75 2.05 7.31
N VAL A 322 -19.68 1.72 8.22
CA VAL A 322 -20.27 2.68 9.17
C VAL A 322 -19.20 3.35 10.02
N GLY A 323 -19.50 4.57 10.48
CA GLY A 323 -18.56 5.45 11.17
C GLY A 323 -17.56 6.07 10.18
N GLU A 324 -16.38 6.45 10.68
CA GLU A 324 -15.40 7.14 9.85
C GLU A 324 -14.00 6.53 9.96
N PHE A 325 -13.40 6.32 8.80
CA PHE A 325 -12.03 5.80 8.64
C PHE A 325 -11.10 6.92 8.16
N GLN A 326 -10.96 7.98 8.95
CA GLN A 326 -10.11 9.11 8.58
C GLN A 326 -8.62 8.74 8.59
N LYS A 327 -7.81 9.48 7.81
CA LYS A 327 -6.38 9.21 7.69
C LYS A 327 -5.64 9.54 8.99
N GLY A 328 -4.74 8.65 9.40
CA GLY A 328 -3.81 8.90 10.51
C GLY A 328 -4.37 8.79 11.92
N ILE A 329 -5.65 8.42 12.12
CA ILE A 329 -6.28 8.33 13.45
C ILE A 329 -7.06 7.03 13.61
N ASP A 330 -7.51 6.72 14.82
CA ASP A 330 -8.37 5.56 15.09
C ASP A 330 -9.79 5.76 14.52
N TYR A 331 -10.60 4.71 14.53
CA TYR A 331 -11.99 4.72 14.10
C TYR A 331 -12.83 5.71 14.93
N ILE A 332 -13.71 6.45 14.25
CA ILE A 332 -14.71 7.33 14.89
C ILE A 332 -16.09 6.72 14.65
N GLY A 333 -16.77 6.32 15.72
CA GLY A 333 -18.14 5.82 15.66
C GLY A 333 -18.47 4.84 16.80
N ASP A 334 -19.63 4.20 16.69
CA ASP A 334 -20.06 3.14 17.61
C ASP A 334 -19.42 1.81 17.20
N LEU A 335 -18.63 1.22 18.11
CA LEU A 335 -17.95 -0.07 17.90
C LEU A 335 -18.93 -1.24 17.84
N ASP A 336 -20.02 -1.21 18.61
CA ASP A 336 -21.02 -2.28 18.60
C ASP A 336 -21.80 -2.25 17.28
N GLN A 337 -22.07 -1.06 16.75
CA GLN A 337 -22.69 -0.91 15.43
C GLN A 337 -21.74 -1.40 14.34
N PHE A 338 -20.46 -1.00 14.40
CA PHE A 338 -19.44 -1.48 13.47
C PHE A 338 -19.34 -3.01 13.48
N GLU A 339 -19.26 -3.64 14.66
CA GLU A 339 -19.16 -5.11 14.74
C GLU A 339 -20.38 -5.82 14.16
N LYS A 340 -21.59 -5.30 14.41
CA LYS A 340 -22.84 -5.87 13.86
C LYS A 340 -22.84 -5.84 12.34
N GLU A 341 -22.51 -4.71 11.72
CA GLU A 341 -22.49 -4.57 10.26
C GLU A 341 -21.31 -5.30 9.61
N PHE A 342 -20.12 -5.17 10.20
CA PHE A 342 -18.91 -5.79 9.68
C PHE A 342 -19.04 -7.31 9.59
N LYS A 343 -19.67 -7.96 10.58
CA LYS A 343 -19.96 -9.39 10.54
C LYS A 343 -20.80 -9.79 9.33
N ILE A 344 -21.78 -8.97 8.94
CA ILE A 344 -22.63 -9.24 7.77
C ILE A 344 -21.82 -9.09 6.49
N HIS A 345 -21.00 -8.04 6.38
CA HIS A 345 -20.10 -7.86 5.25
C HIS A 345 -19.08 -8.99 5.11
N ALA A 346 -18.57 -9.53 6.22
CA ALA A 346 -17.66 -10.68 6.21
C ALA A 346 -18.37 -11.94 5.68
N ASP A 347 -19.60 -12.22 6.10
CA ASP A 347 -20.40 -13.35 5.60
C ASP A 347 -20.73 -13.21 4.09
N ILE A 348 -20.99 -11.98 3.62
CA ILE A 348 -21.13 -11.69 2.19
C ILE A 348 -19.82 -12.05 1.46
N ALA A 349 -18.68 -11.55 1.95
CA ALA A 349 -17.38 -11.81 1.34
C ALA A 349 -17.04 -13.32 1.31
N ASP A 350 -17.36 -14.06 2.38
CA ASP A 350 -17.20 -15.52 2.44
C ASP A 350 -18.10 -16.25 1.42
N ARG A 351 -19.36 -15.83 1.28
CA ARG A 351 -20.28 -16.41 0.29
C ARG A 351 -19.78 -16.27 -1.15
N PHE A 352 -19.13 -15.16 -1.47
CA PHE A 352 -18.65 -14.87 -2.82
C PHE A 352 -17.17 -15.23 -3.04
N GLY A 353 -16.43 -15.54 -1.97
CA GLY A 353 -15.06 -16.05 -2.04
C GLY A 353 -13.96 -14.99 -2.18
N TYR A 354 -14.26 -13.70 -2.04
CA TYR A 354 -13.26 -12.61 -2.04
C TYR A 354 -12.98 -12.12 -0.62
N LYS A 355 -11.90 -11.37 -0.41
CA LYS A 355 -11.57 -10.76 0.89
C LYS A 355 -12.28 -9.42 1.06
N LEU A 356 -12.66 -9.08 2.28
CA LEU A 356 -12.87 -7.66 2.59
C LEU A 356 -11.52 -6.93 2.50
N SER A 357 -11.54 -5.72 1.94
CA SER A 357 -10.39 -4.82 1.93
C SER A 357 -10.68 -3.59 2.79
N ILE A 358 -9.77 -3.28 3.70
CA ILE A 358 -9.89 -2.18 4.65
C ILE A 358 -8.99 -1.03 4.19
N HIS A 359 -9.61 -0.10 3.49
CA HIS A 359 -8.98 1.16 3.09
C HIS A 359 -8.85 2.11 4.28
N SER A 360 -7.89 3.04 4.19
CA SER A 360 -7.52 3.90 5.33
C SER A 360 -7.25 3.10 6.61
N GLY A 361 -6.76 1.87 6.44
CA GLY A 361 -6.68 0.86 7.49
C GLY A 361 -5.55 1.10 8.48
N SER A 362 -4.69 2.11 8.32
CA SER A 362 -3.71 2.45 9.35
C SER A 362 -4.37 3.08 10.57
N ASP A 363 -3.80 2.79 11.74
CA ASP A 363 -4.11 3.36 13.06
C ASP A 363 -5.51 3.03 13.61
N LYS A 364 -6.28 2.18 12.93
CA LYS A 364 -7.62 1.71 13.32
C LYS A 364 -7.60 0.65 14.43
N PHE A 365 -6.81 0.89 15.48
CA PHE A 365 -6.51 -0.08 16.52
C PHE A 365 -7.73 -0.61 17.26
N SER A 366 -8.79 0.20 17.41
CA SER A 366 -10.04 -0.20 18.08
C SER A 366 -10.83 -1.27 17.30
N VAL A 367 -10.80 -1.23 15.97
CA VAL A 367 -11.58 -2.15 15.11
C VAL A 367 -10.79 -3.36 14.62
N PHE A 368 -9.46 -3.35 14.67
CA PHE A 368 -8.65 -4.50 14.23
C PHE A 368 -9.00 -5.84 14.92
N PRO A 369 -9.28 -5.91 16.23
CA PRO A 369 -9.70 -7.18 16.84
C PRO A 369 -11.03 -7.70 16.30
N ILE A 370 -11.95 -6.80 15.94
CA ILE A 370 -13.24 -7.15 15.32
C ILE A 370 -12.98 -7.68 13.90
N ILE A 371 -12.18 -6.95 13.12
CA ILE A 371 -11.80 -7.31 11.75
C ILE A 371 -11.13 -8.69 11.70
N GLY A 372 -10.10 -8.91 12.52
CA GLY A 372 -9.37 -10.19 12.56
C GLY A 372 -10.26 -11.38 12.93
N ARG A 373 -11.13 -11.22 13.94
CA ARG A 373 -12.06 -12.28 14.38
C ARG A 373 -13.08 -12.65 13.30
N HIS A 374 -13.80 -11.67 12.75
CA HIS A 374 -14.91 -11.94 11.84
C HIS A 374 -14.47 -12.32 10.42
N THR A 375 -13.21 -12.07 10.06
CA THR A 375 -12.64 -12.54 8.79
C THR A 375 -11.81 -13.81 8.94
N THR A 376 -11.59 -14.30 10.17
CA THR A 376 -10.65 -15.41 10.46
C THR A 376 -9.27 -15.19 9.83
N GLY A 377 -8.83 -13.93 9.78
CA GLY A 377 -7.59 -13.51 9.12
C GLY A 377 -7.68 -13.33 7.60
N ARG A 378 -8.78 -13.70 6.94
CA ARG A 378 -8.97 -13.61 5.48
C ARG A 378 -9.38 -12.20 5.04
N VAL A 379 -8.50 -11.24 5.23
CA VAL A 379 -8.73 -9.81 4.99
C VAL A 379 -7.51 -9.15 4.34
N HIS A 380 -7.75 -8.08 3.57
CA HIS A 380 -6.71 -7.17 3.11
C HIS A 380 -6.78 -5.85 3.88
N VAL A 381 -5.68 -5.38 4.47
CA VAL A 381 -5.66 -4.09 5.20
C VAL A 381 -4.63 -3.17 4.56
N LYS A 382 -5.03 -1.97 4.13
CA LYS A 382 -4.14 -1.02 3.46
C LYS A 382 -3.61 0.05 4.41
N THR A 383 -2.29 0.14 4.49
CA THR A 383 -1.56 1.24 5.15
C THR A 383 -0.72 1.99 4.12
N ALA A 384 -0.50 3.29 4.34
CA ALA A 384 0.44 4.06 3.52
C ALA A 384 1.02 5.26 4.29
N GLY A 385 0.19 6.27 4.57
CA GLY A 385 0.66 7.51 5.17
C GLY A 385 1.17 7.39 6.62
N THR A 386 0.79 6.35 7.38
CA THR A 386 1.38 6.12 8.71
C THR A 386 2.88 5.78 8.62
N ASN A 387 3.34 5.16 7.52
CA ASN A 387 4.77 4.91 7.31
C ASN A 387 5.56 6.22 7.15
N TRP A 388 4.94 7.22 6.51
CA TRP A 388 5.46 8.59 6.45
C TRP A 388 5.45 9.26 7.83
N LEU A 389 4.39 9.08 8.62
CA LEU A 389 4.31 9.64 9.97
C LEU A 389 5.42 9.08 10.88
N GLU A 390 5.74 7.80 10.80
CA GLU A 390 6.86 7.23 11.55
C GLU A 390 8.22 7.78 11.06
N ALA A 391 8.37 8.10 9.77
CA ALA A 391 9.57 8.78 9.26
C ALA A 391 9.71 10.18 9.86
N ILE A 392 8.61 10.91 9.98
CA ILE A 392 8.57 12.23 10.61
C ILE A 392 8.76 12.15 12.13
N ARG A 393 8.25 11.10 12.79
CA ARG A 393 8.53 10.84 14.21
C ARG A 393 10.02 10.72 14.47
N VAL A 394 10.76 9.98 13.64
CA VAL A 394 12.23 9.88 13.77
C VAL A 394 12.89 11.26 13.63
N VAL A 395 12.40 12.12 12.74
CA VAL A 395 12.86 13.53 12.64
C VAL A 395 12.55 14.29 13.94
N ALA A 396 11.34 14.15 14.48
CA ALA A 396 10.92 14.80 15.72
C ALA A 396 11.79 14.38 16.91
N GLU A 397 12.23 13.12 16.97
CA GLU A 397 13.03 12.56 18.07
C GLU A 397 14.53 12.87 17.97
N ASN A 398 15.06 13.18 16.77
CA ASN A 398 16.51 13.29 16.54
C ASN A 398 16.96 14.61 15.90
N ASN A 399 16.06 15.37 15.27
CA ASN A 399 16.36 16.67 14.66
C ASN A 399 15.21 17.66 14.88
N HIS A 400 15.12 18.13 16.13
CA HIS A 400 14.05 19.02 16.61
C HIS A 400 13.87 20.28 15.75
N SER A 401 14.97 20.92 15.33
CA SER A 401 14.90 22.11 14.48
C SER A 401 14.26 21.81 13.12
N LEU A 402 14.65 20.70 12.49
CA LEU A 402 14.07 20.30 11.21
C LEU A 402 12.59 19.95 11.35
N TYR A 403 12.21 19.24 12.42
CA TYR A 403 10.80 18.94 12.70
C TYR A 403 9.97 20.21 12.90
N ARG A 404 10.46 21.17 13.70
CA ARG A 404 9.77 22.46 13.93
C ARG A 404 9.54 23.22 12.63
N ASP A 405 10.54 23.28 11.75
CA ASP A 405 10.40 23.91 10.43
C ASP A 405 9.33 23.20 9.57
N ILE A 406 9.33 21.85 9.57
CA ILE A 406 8.36 21.05 8.82
C ILE A 406 6.95 21.23 9.35
N HIS A 407 6.75 21.19 10.66
CA HIS A 407 5.44 21.36 11.28
C HIS A 407 4.88 22.76 11.01
N ALA A 408 5.71 23.81 11.16
CA ALA A 408 5.34 25.18 10.82
C ALA A 408 4.95 25.31 9.34
N TYR A 409 5.62 24.58 8.46
CA TYR A 409 5.30 24.55 7.04
C TYR A 409 4.00 23.78 6.74
N ALA A 410 3.78 22.65 7.42
CA ALA A 410 2.55 21.87 7.30
C ALA A 410 1.33 22.72 7.66
N LEU A 411 1.41 23.53 8.73
CA LEU A 411 0.36 24.48 9.11
C LEU A 411 0.00 25.46 7.99
N GLN A 412 0.99 25.96 7.26
CA GLN A 412 0.78 26.87 6.13
C GLN A 412 0.09 26.18 4.94
N LYS A 413 0.29 24.87 4.79
CA LYS A 413 -0.18 24.07 3.66
C LYS A 413 -1.43 23.25 3.93
N PHE A 414 -1.95 23.30 5.16
CA PHE A 414 -3.05 22.44 5.58
C PHE A 414 -4.33 22.64 4.75
N GLU A 415 -4.75 23.89 4.53
CA GLU A 415 -5.97 24.16 3.74
C GLU A 415 -5.80 23.75 2.27
N GLU A 416 -4.62 23.95 1.66
CA GLU A 416 -4.32 23.45 0.32
C GLU A 416 -4.36 21.90 0.28
N ALA A 417 -3.90 21.22 1.33
CA ALA A 417 -3.87 19.76 1.39
C ALA A 417 -5.26 19.12 1.53
N LYS A 418 -6.24 19.83 2.10
CA LYS A 418 -7.63 19.36 2.26
C LYS A 418 -8.37 19.20 0.93
N GLU A 419 -7.90 19.82 -0.15
CA GLU A 419 -8.44 19.58 -1.49
C GLU A 419 -8.23 18.12 -1.96
N PHE A 420 -7.23 17.43 -1.39
CA PHE A 420 -6.88 16.06 -1.78
C PHE A 420 -7.35 15.00 -0.80
N TYR A 421 -7.70 15.37 0.44
CA TYR A 421 -8.03 14.43 1.51
C TYR A 421 -9.16 14.96 2.38
N HIS A 422 -10.16 14.12 2.64
CA HIS A 422 -11.20 14.41 3.61
C HIS A 422 -10.70 14.16 5.04
N VAL A 423 -10.58 15.22 5.84
CA VAL A 423 -10.26 15.18 7.28
C VAL A 423 -11.07 16.25 8.01
N THR A 424 -11.40 16.00 9.28
CA THR A 424 -12.15 16.95 10.14
C THR A 424 -11.25 17.57 11.22
N THR A 425 -9.95 17.69 10.95
CA THR A 425 -8.96 18.17 11.91
C THR A 425 -9.30 19.57 12.45
N ASP A 426 -9.26 19.72 13.77
CA ASP A 426 -9.43 21.01 14.43
C ASP A 426 -8.05 21.58 14.81
N LEU A 427 -7.53 22.49 13.98
CA LEU A 427 -6.21 23.09 14.21
C LEU A 427 -6.12 23.88 15.53
N SER A 428 -7.24 24.28 16.14
CA SER A 428 -7.23 24.99 17.43
C SER A 428 -6.81 24.12 18.60
N LYS A 429 -6.83 22.79 18.44
CA LYS A 429 -6.40 21.81 19.44
C LYS A 429 -4.91 21.46 19.34
N LEU A 430 -4.20 22.01 18.36
CA LEU A 430 -2.76 21.74 18.22
C LEU A 430 -1.98 22.40 19.38
N PRO A 431 -1.03 21.67 19.98
CA PRO A 431 -0.14 22.27 20.98
C PRO A 431 0.67 23.43 20.40
N GLU A 432 0.89 24.46 21.22
CA GLU A 432 1.79 25.55 20.84
C GLU A 432 3.24 25.07 20.85
N LEU A 433 3.78 24.77 19.67
CA LEU A 433 5.17 24.29 19.52
C LEU A 433 6.20 25.17 20.24
N ALA A 434 6.00 26.49 20.28
CA ALA A 434 6.92 27.42 20.92
C ALA A 434 7.04 27.21 22.45
N GLN A 435 6.05 26.57 23.06
CA GLN A 435 6.00 26.29 24.50
C GLN A 435 6.50 24.90 24.86
N MET A 436 6.72 24.02 23.86
CA MET A 436 7.15 22.65 24.07
C MET A 436 8.66 22.50 24.08
N SER A 437 9.18 21.66 24.96
CA SER A 437 10.57 21.24 24.93
C SER A 437 10.84 20.33 23.73
N ASP A 438 12.11 20.27 23.33
CA ASP A 438 12.54 19.42 22.21
C ASP A 438 12.28 17.92 22.47
N GLN A 439 12.36 17.47 23.73
CA GLN A 439 12.15 16.07 24.11
C GLN A 439 10.70 15.60 23.95
N GLU A 440 9.74 16.53 23.98
CA GLU A 440 8.30 16.24 23.86
C GLU A 440 7.84 16.17 22.40
N LEU A 441 8.69 16.54 21.43
CA LEU A 441 8.27 16.64 20.02
C LEU A 441 7.91 15.30 19.41
N GLY A 442 8.55 14.20 19.83
CA GLY A 442 8.19 12.85 19.40
C GLY A 442 6.79 12.41 19.83
N GLU A 443 6.33 12.91 20.98
CA GLU A 443 5.00 12.58 21.56
C GLU A 443 3.86 13.27 20.81
N LEU A 444 4.14 14.33 20.06
CA LEU A 444 3.16 15.01 19.22
C LEU A 444 2.51 14.09 18.19
N LEU A 445 3.24 13.05 17.74
CA LEU A 445 2.73 12.07 16.78
C LEU A 445 1.80 11.03 17.42
N GLU A 446 1.45 11.20 18.71
CA GLU A 446 0.32 10.54 19.38
C GLU A 446 -0.96 11.39 19.37
N ILE A 447 -0.89 12.67 18.96
CA ILE A 447 -2.04 13.57 18.92
C ILE A 447 -2.69 13.50 17.54
N ASP A 448 -3.97 13.15 17.50
CA ASP A 448 -4.74 12.96 16.26
C ASP A 448 -4.63 14.16 15.32
N GLU A 449 -4.79 15.38 15.82
CA GLU A 449 -4.74 16.58 14.98
C GLU A 449 -3.36 16.81 14.36
N VAL A 450 -2.29 16.54 15.11
CA VAL A 450 -0.91 16.64 14.58
C VAL A 450 -0.66 15.57 13.53
N ARG A 451 -1.11 14.35 13.79
CA ARG A 451 -0.99 13.23 12.85
C ARG A 451 -1.70 13.58 11.55
N GLN A 452 -2.94 14.06 11.58
CA GLN A 452 -3.68 14.44 10.38
C GLN A 452 -3.01 15.58 9.61
N LEU A 453 -2.57 16.64 10.31
CA LEU A 453 -1.82 17.76 9.74
C LEU A 453 -0.62 17.28 8.92
N LEU A 454 0.23 16.43 9.52
CA LEU A 454 1.44 15.92 8.88
C LEU A 454 1.14 14.85 7.82
N HIS A 455 0.06 14.07 7.99
CA HIS A 455 -0.30 12.98 7.10
C HIS A 455 -0.71 13.46 5.72
N ILE A 456 -1.46 14.57 5.63
CA ILE A 456 -1.99 15.07 4.36
C ILE A 456 -1.04 16.07 3.65
N THR A 457 -0.11 16.68 4.39
CA THR A 457 0.80 17.71 3.86
C THR A 457 2.11 17.17 3.28
N TYR A 458 2.32 15.85 3.32
CA TYR A 458 3.54 15.17 2.84
C TYR A 458 3.98 15.59 1.42
N GLY A 459 3.02 15.78 0.50
CA GLY A 459 3.31 16.16 -0.89
C GLY A 459 4.01 17.50 -0.97
N PHE A 460 3.47 18.52 -0.29
CA PHE A 460 4.06 19.85 -0.20
C PHE A 460 5.43 19.82 0.47
N ILE A 461 5.56 19.09 1.60
CA ILE A 461 6.84 18.96 2.31
C ILE A 461 7.92 18.34 1.40
N LEU A 462 7.55 17.35 0.58
CA LEU A 462 8.46 16.65 -0.31
C LEU A 462 8.72 17.40 -1.63
N GLN A 463 7.78 18.20 -2.15
CA GLN A 463 7.89 18.75 -3.50
C GLN A 463 8.14 20.25 -3.58
N ASP A 464 7.75 21.02 -2.57
CA ASP A 464 7.83 22.47 -2.67
C ASP A 464 9.29 22.93 -2.74
N LYS A 465 9.53 23.90 -3.61
CA LYS A 465 10.85 24.42 -3.94
C LYS A 465 10.95 25.91 -3.70
N LYS A 466 12.14 26.35 -3.34
CA LYS A 466 12.56 27.74 -3.35
C LYS A 466 13.85 27.86 -4.15
N ASP A 467 13.87 28.77 -5.13
CA ASP A 467 15.01 29.00 -6.03
C ASP A 467 15.52 27.71 -6.71
N GLY A 468 14.58 26.86 -7.12
CA GLY A 468 14.86 25.59 -7.80
C GLY A 468 15.32 24.44 -6.90
N ARG A 469 15.44 24.64 -5.59
CA ARG A 469 15.85 23.62 -4.61
C ARG A 469 14.67 23.21 -3.73
N TYR A 470 14.58 21.92 -3.40
CA TYR A 470 13.57 21.43 -2.46
C TYR A 470 13.75 22.07 -1.08
N LEU A 471 12.65 22.47 -0.45
CA LEU A 471 12.67 23.06 0.88
C LEU A 471 13.17 22.06 1.94
N PHE A 472 12.61 20.85 1.91
CA PHE A 472 12.89 19.81 2.91
C PHE A 472 13.41 18.49 2.33
N ARG A 473 12.96 18.09 1.12
CA ARG A 473 13.25 16.75 0.54
C ARG A 473 14.70 16.31 0.68
N ASP A 474 15.65 17.07 0.15
CA ASP A 474 17.06 16.66 0.14
C ASP A 474 17.65 16.54 1.56
N LYS A 475 17.22 17.41 2.48
CA LYS A 475 17.63 17.36 3.90
C LYS A 475 17.04 16.14 4.59
N LEU A 476 15.78 15.84 4.31
CA LEU A 476 15.04 14.71 4.87
C LEU A 476 15.60 13.37 4.40
N TYR A 477 15.83 13.18 3.10
CA TYR A 477 16.44 11.95 2.60
C TYR A 477 17.86 11.74 3.09
N LYS A 478 18.64 12.83 3.26
CA LYS A 478 19.95 12.74 3.91
C LYS A 478 19.80 12.29 5.37
N PHE A 479 18.88 12.90 6.11
CA PHE A 479 18.62 12.56 7.51
C PHE A 479 18.19 11.09 7.67
N TRP A 480 17.26 10.59 6.84
CA TRP A 480 16.83 9.19 6.94
C TRP A 480 17.88 8.18 6.47
N ASP A 481 18.82 8.56 5.59
CA ASP A 481 19.99 7.71 5.28
C ASP A 481 20.96 7.62 6.47
N GLU A 482 21.03 8.65 7.32
CA GLU A 482 21.83 8.66 8.56
C GLU A 482 21.11 7.96 9.74
N HIS A 483 19.78 7.92 9.73
CA HIS A 483 18.92 7.31 10.76
C HIS A 483 18.08 6.11 10.25
N ASP A 484 18.64 5.34 9.30
CA ASP A 484 17.97 4.19 8.68
C ASP A 484 17.56 3.14 9.72
N LYS A 485 18.40 2.90 10.74
CA LYS A 485 18.13 1.93 11.79
C LYS A 485 16.93 2.33 12.65
N GLU A 486 16.88 3.58 13.07
CA GLU A 486 15.80 4.16 13.88
C GLU A 486 14.48 4.10 13.11
N TYR A 487 14.50 4.44 11.82
CA TYR A 487 13.29 4.36 11.00
C TYR A 487 12.79 2.93 10.81
N ARG A 488 13.68 1.97 10.53
CA ARG A 488 13.30 0.54 10.46
C ARG A 488 12.69 0.05 11.78
N GLN A 489 13.25 0.44 12.91
CA GLN A 489 12.72 0.08 14.24
C GLN A 489 11.35 0.71 14.51
N ALA A 490 11.16 1.97 14.13
CA ALA A 490 9.87 2.64 14.22
C ALA A 490 8.79 1.92 13.40
N LEU A 491 9.11 1.58 12.13
CA LEU A 491 8.23 0.80 11.27
C LEU A 491 7.92 -0.59 11.84
N ALA A 492 8.95 -1.33 12.26
CA ALA A 492 8.78 -2.68 12.81
C ALA A 492 7.85 -2.67 14.04
N ARG A 493 8.03 -1.70 14.94
CA ARG A 493 7.18 -1.51 16.12
C ARG A 493 5.75 -1.12 15.74
N HIS A 494 5.61 -0.12 14.87
CA HIS A 494 4.32 0.47 14.56
C HIS A 494 3.45 -0.46 13.69
N ILE A 495 4.01 -1.04 12.63
CA ILE A 495 3.33 -2.04 11.79
C ILE A 495 3.15 -3.35 12.56
N GLY A 496 4.13 -3.76 13.38
CA GLY A 496 3.97 -4.92 14.26
C GLY A 496 2.77 -4.78 15.21
N LYS A 497 2.49 -3.57 15.72
CA LYS A 497 1.26 -3.30 16.51
C LYS A 497 -0.02 -3.54 15.70
N HIS A 498 -0.04 -3.17 14.41
CA HIS A 498 -1.18 -3.44 13.52
C HIS A 498 -1.39 -4.94 13.34
N LEU A 499 -0.33 -5.65 12.93
CA LEU A 499 -0.33 -7.10 12.70
C LEU A 499 -0.78 -7.87 13.95
N ASN A 500 -0.28 -7.48 15.13
CA ASN A 500 -0.69 -8.07 16.41
C ASN A 500 -2.17 -7.85 16.70
N LYS A 501 -2.66 -6.60 16.58
CA LYS A 501 -4.06 -6.27 16.85
C LYS A 501 -5.04 -6.94 15.87
N LEU A 502 -4.60 -7.21 14.64
CA LEU A 502 -5.32 -7.98 13.64
C LEU A 502 -5.28 -9.50 13.88
N GLY A 503 -4.39 -9.98 14.77
CA GLY A 503 -4.19 -11.40 15.04
C GLY A 503 -3.42 -12.12 13.94
N PHE A 504 -2.49 -11.44 13.25
CA PHE A 504 -1.73 -12.01 12.13
C PHE A 504 -0.42 -12.71 12.53
N TYR A 505 0.00 -12.61 13.79
CA TYR A 505 1.07 -13.46 14.30
C TYR A 505 0.48 -14.78 14.79
N GLU A 506 1.12 -15.90 14.45
CA GLU A 506 0.77 -17.19 15.05
C GLU A 506 1.05 -17.12 16.57
N ASN A 507 0.11 -17.62 17.38
CA ASN A 507 0.30 -17.75 18.83
C ASN A 507 1.17 -18.96 19.18
#